data_AF-A0A9E7EK69-F1
#
_entry.id   AF-A0A9E7EK69-F1
#
_cell.length_a   1.000
_cell.length_b   1.000
_cell.length_c   1.000
_cell.angle_alpha   90.00
_cell.angle_beta   90.00
_cell.angle_gamma   90.00
#
_symmetry.space_group_name_H-M   'P 1'
#
loop_
_entity.id
_entity.type
_entity.pdbx_description
1 polymer ?
#
loop_
_entity_poly.entity_id
_entity_poly.type
_entity_poly.pdbx_seq_one_letter_code
_entity_poly.pdbx_strand_id
1 'polypeptide(L)'
;MVGDRTSKQKPPPRSTSNCHSHHRHSLRSPGTCPLLRHKNAAPTPFTPVSSLPLRRRRLVFVGALPVCTSKWHRPSSHPPPHRPFHPDRVRVLKPGSPCPSGPVVYWMFRDQRSANNWALIHAAALAARSHAPLAVAFCLSHRFLGAHARQLGFMLRGLRLLRGRLAALGLPFFLLRGDAPDALPGFLSRLGASALVADFSPLRPVRAWKDALCERLPAAVALHEVDAHNVVPVWVASGKLEYGAKTIRPKIHRLLTEYLVEFPQLPPPAVPWTGEAPPEIDWDELIGEVVREAGEVPEIGWCEPGEEAAMEALMGRKDGFLTKTLKLYDSDRNDPVKPRALSGLSPYLHFGQISAQRCALEAWKLRKSCRQSVDAFLEELIVRRELADNFCYYQPHYDSLQGAWGWARKTLMDHTADKREHIYTKEQLEKAETADPLWNASQHEMVYHGKMHGFMRMYWAKKILEWTNGPEEALSIAIYLNDKVLGFLTSWNSFHCDIWFFLLDHKSTRIYKHQTCIEVGCIY
;
A
#
# COMPACT_ATOMS: atom_id res chain seq x y z
N MET A 1 -59.52 -16.53 -19.37
CA MET A 1 -60.62 -15.53 -19.32
C MET A 1 -60.00 -14.25 -18.75
N VAL A 2 -59.52 -13.34 -19.59
CA VAL A 2 -60.29 -12.31 -20.35
C VAL A 2 -60.86 -11.25 -19.40
N GLY A 3 -60.37 -10.01 -19.51
CA GLY A 3 -60.75 -8.88 -18.65
C GLY A 3 -60.00 -7.59 -19.00
N ASP A 4 -59.77 -7.34 -20.29
CA ASP A 4 -59.10 -6.14 -20.81
C ASP A 4 -60.07 -4.94 -20.87
N ARG A 5 -59.59 -3.71 -20.63
CA ARG A 5 -60.20 -2.46 -21.12
C ARG A 5 -59.24 -1.28 -21.05
N THR A 6 -59.21 -0.53 -22.14
CA THR A 6 -58.21 0.48 -22.49
C THR A 6 -58.79 1.90 -22.67
N SER A 7 -57.90 2.88 -22.90
CA SER A 7 -58.16 4.24 -23.46
C SER A 7 -58.64 5.32 -22.47
N LYS A 8 -58.33 6.63 -22.62
CA LYS A 8 -57.87 7.41 -23.80
C LYS A 8 -56.78 8.46 -23.48
N GLN A 9 -56.08 8.92 -24.52
CA GLN A 9 -55.17 10.08 -24.52
C GLN A 9 -55.86 11.39 -25.01
N LYS A 10 -55.10 12.50 -24.91
CA LYS A 10 -55.01 13.71 -25.78
C LYS A 10 -55.53 15.07 -25.23
N PRO A 11 -54.94 16.22 -25.68
CA PRO A 11 -54.56 17.32 -24.78
C PRO A 11 -55.13 18.71 -25.18
N PRO A 12 -54.36 19.81 -25.35
CA PRO A 12 -54.38 21.00 -24.47
C PRO A 12 -54.91 22.28 -25.17
N PRO A 13 -54.85 23.46 -24.51
CA PRO A 13 -54.78 24.75 -25.19
C PRO A 13 -53.46 25.52 -24.91
N ARG A 14 -53.18 26.50 -25.78
CA ARG A 14 -52.00 27.40 -25.80
C ARG A 14 -52.45 28.85 -26.02
N SER A 15 -51.54 29.81 -25.76
CA SER A 15 -51.61 31.26 -26.07
C SER A 15 -52.61 32.07 -25.21
N THR A 16 -52.47 33.37 -24.95
CA THR A 16 -51.63 34.50 -25.48
C THR A 16 -51.10 35.34 -24.27
N SER A 17 -50.29 36.40 -24.34
CA SER A 17 -49.20 36.93 -25.21
C SER A 17 -48.59 38.18 -24.52
N ASN A 18 -47.40 38.69 -24.91
CA ASN A 18 -47.13 40.15 -24.93
C ASN A 18 -45.81 40.59 -25.61
N CYS A 19 -45.97 41.47 -26.61
CA CYS A 19 -45.18 42.65 -27.03
C CYS A 19 -43.64 42.68 -27.25
N HIS A 20 -43.27 43.31 -28.37
CA HIS A 20 -41.96 43.87 -28.77
C HIS A 20 -41.55 45.12 -27.91
N SER A 21 -40.41 45.82 -28.02
CA SER A 21 -39.56 46.12 -29.20
C SER A 21 -38.19 46.81 -28.89
N HIS A 22 -37.21 46.59 -29.80
CA HIS A 22 -36.19 47.50 -30.38
C HIS A 22 -35.26 48.49 -29.58
N HIS A 23 -33.94 48.25 -29.76
CA HIS A 23 -32.88 49.16 -30.34
C HIS A 23 -32.03 50.21 -29.56
N ARG A 24 -30.70 50.11 -29.84
CA ARG A 24 -29.68 51.14 -30.27
C ARG A 24 -28.60 51.70 -29.30
N HIS A 25 -27.35 51.44 -29.71
CA HIS A 25 -26.08 52.23 -29.71
C HIS A 25 -25.80 53.40 -28.74
N SER A 26 -24.59 53.39 -28.13
CA SER A 26 -23.52 54.44 -28.24
C SER A 26 -22.26 54.00 -27.46
N LEU A 27 -21.14 53.59 -28.06
CA LEU A 27 -19.93 54.40 -28.34
C LEU A 27 -19.64 55.59 -27.39
N ARG A 28 -18.45 55.57 -26.75
CA ARG A 28 -17.56 56.75 -26.52
C ARG A 28 -16.16 56.35 -25.98
N SER A 29 -15.14 56.89 -26.63
CA SER A 29 -13.75 57.13 -26.16
C SER A 29 -13.44 58.61 -26.52
N PRO A 30 -12.22 59.19 -26.46
CA PRO A 30 -10.92 58.73 -25.94
C PRO A 30 -10.15 59.82 -25.13
N GLY A 31 -8.87 59.57 -24.82
CA GLY A 31 -7.86 60.57 -24.38
C GLY A 31 -6.93 60.04 -23.28
N THR A 32 -5.61 60.32 -23.21
CA THR A 32 -4.67 61.10 -24.06
C THR A 32 -3.23 60.66 -23.74
N CYS A 33 -2.29 60.78 -24.68
CA CYS A 33 -0.84 60.52 -24.45
C CYS A 33 -0.14 61.76 -23.85
N PRO A 34 1.09 61.69 -23.27
CA PRO A 34 2.28 61.82 -24.13
C PRO A 34 3.60 61.11 -23.69
N LEU A 35 4.30 60.57 -24.70
CA LEU A 35 5.75 60.65 -25.02
C LEU A 35 6.80 60.99 -23.93
N LEU A 36 7.91 60.22 -23.91
CA LEU A 36 9.27 60.76 -23.63
C LEU A 36 10.42 59.98 -24.32
N ARG A 37 10.94 60.61 -25.39
CA ARG A 37 12.32 60.63 -25.96
C ARG A 37 13.12 59.34 -26.32
N HIS A 38 13.61 59.38 -27.57
CA HIS A 38 14.64 58.54 -28.20
C HIS A 38 16.08 58.71 -27.63
N LYS A 39 16.93 57.71 -27.89
CA LYS A 39 18.31 57.90 -28.39
C LYS A 39 18.56 57.03 -29.62
N ASN A 40 19.42 57.50 -30.52
CA ASN A 40 19.64 56.97 -31.88
C ASN A 40 20.84 56.00 -31.96
N ALA A 41 20.78 55.02 -32.87
CA ALA A 41 21.78 54.73 -33.91
C ALA A 41 21.35 53.50 -34.77
N ALA A 42 21.73 53.48 -36.06
CA ALA A 42 21.44 52.43 -37.06
C ALA A 42 22.72 52.19 -37.92
N PRO A 43 22.76 51.42 -39.04
CA PRO A 43 21.76 50.52 -39.66
C PRO A 43 22.28 49.16 -40.26
N THR A 44 21.34 48.27 -40.62
CA THR A 44 21.38 47.27 -41.76
C THR A 44 22.38 46.07 -41.74
N PRO A 45 22.16 44.98 -42.55
CA PRO A 45 21.15 44.75 -43.61
C PRO A 45 20.22 43.50 -43.41
N PHE A 46 19.40 43.22 -44.43
CA PHE A 46 18.23 42.32 -44.43
C PHE A 46 18.44 40.94 -45.10
N THR A 47 17.67 39.93 -44.64
CA THR A 47 17.16 38.74 -45.38
C THR A 47 18.12 37.61 -45.84
N PRO A 48 17.64 36.36 -46.09
CA PRO A 48 16.25 35.90 -46.21
C PRO A 48 15.81 34.74 -45.28
N VAL A 49 14.51 34.44 -45.31
CA VAL A 49 13.88 33.30 -44.64
C VAL A 49 14.09 32.01 -45.45
N SER A 50 14.55 30.94 -44.82
CA SER A 50 14.61 29.59 -45.43
C SER A 50 14.01 28.52 -44.50
N SER A 51 13.03 27.79 -45.05
CA SER A 51 12.45 26.51 -44.60
C SER A 51 13.12 25.77 -43.42
N LEU A 52 12.38 25.61 -42.32
CA LEU A 52 12.71 24.70 -41.22
C LEU A 52 12.24 23.26 -41.52
N PRO A 53 13.11 22.24 -41.54
CA PRO A 53 12.70 20.84 -41.64
C PRO A 53 12.26 20.26 -40.28
N LEU A 54 11.39 19.24 -40.33
CA LEU A 54 10.87 18.50 -39.18
C LEU A 54 11.98 17.94 -38.27
N ARG A 55 12.21 18.58 -37.11
CA ARG A 55 13.03 17.99 -36.04
C ARG A 55 12.27 16.89 -35.32
N ARG A 56 12.66 15.63 -35.56
CA ARG A 56 12.37 14.52 -34.64
C ARG A 56 12.81 14.91 -33.22
N ARG A 57 11.87 14.97 -32.27
CA ARG A 57 12.19 15.20 -30.86
C ARG A 57 12.85 13.95 -30.28
N ARG A 58 14.18 13.94 -30.17
CA ARG A 58 14.87 13.02 -29.25
C ARG A 58 14.47 13.39 -27.83
N LEU A 59 14.06 12.42 -27.02
CA LEU A 59 14.09 12.60 -25.56
C LEU A 59 15.55 12.83 -25.16
N VAL A 60 15.82 13.97 -24.52
CA VAL A 60 17.10 14.23 -23.86
C VAL A 60 16.91 13.83 -22.41
N PHE A 61 17.54 12.72 -22.01
CA PHE A 61 17.70 12.39 -20.59
C PHE A 61 18.60 13.46 -19.96
N VAL A 62 18.00 14.34 -19.15
CA VAL A 62 18.74 15.30 -18.33
C VAL A 62 19.21 14.57 -17.08
N GLY A 63 20.51 14.64 -16.78
CA GLY A 63 21.14 13.90 -15.69
C GLY A 63 20.58 14.22 -14.31
N ALA A 64 20.69 13.25 -13.40
CA ALA A 64 20.13 13.31 -12.06
C ALA A 64 20.64 14.52 -11.25
N LEU A 65 19.71 15.24 -10.61
CA LEU A 65 20.02 16.19 -9.55
C LEU A 65 20.26 15.43 -8.23
N PRO A 66 21.14 15.91 -7.34
CA PRO A 66 21.55 15.17 -6.15
C PRO A 66 20.41 14.99 -5.15
N VAL A 67 20.16 13.74 -4.75
CA VAL A 67 19.24 13.37 -3.67
C VAL A 67 19.66 14.05 -2.36
N CYS A 68 18.70 14.67 -1.68
CA CYS A 68 18.93 15.35 -0.41
C CYS A 68 19.40 14.35 0.66
N THR A 69 20.67 14.46 1.08
CA THR A 69 21.33 13.50 1.97
C THR A 69 20.80 13.58 3.41
N SER A 70 19.71 12.86 3.69
CA SER A 70 19.27 12.61 5.06
C SER A 70 20.35 11.83 5.81
N LYS A 71 20.70 12.28 7.02
CA LYS A 71 21.61 11.50 7.89
C LYS A 71 20.86 10.29 8.41
N TRP A 72 21.18 9.13 7.87
CA TRP A 72 20.78 7.84 8.43
C TRP A 72 21.68 7.48 9.62
N HIS A 73 21.07 7.05 10.73
CA HIS A 73 21.78 6.58 11.92
C HIS A 73 22.06 5.08 11.85
N ARG A 74 23.13 4.63 12.52
CA ARG A 74 23.54 3.22 12.54
C ARG A 74 22.54 2.38 13.36
N PRO A 75 22.03 1.25 12.83
CA PRO A 75 21.34 0.22 13.60
C PRO A 75 22.18 -0.24 14.80
N SER A 76 21.53 -0.57 15.92
CA SER A 76 22.24 -1.21 17.02
C SER A 76 22.62 -2.64 16.63
N SER A 77 23.89 -3.03 16.86
CA SER A 77 24.36 -4.39 16.60
C SER A 77 23.93 -5.40 17.66
N HIS A 78 23.38 -4.93 18.79
CA HIS A 78 22.83 -5.76 19.85
C HIS A 78 21.50 -5.16 20.32
N PRO A 79 20.47 -5.98 20.63
CA PRO A 79 19.39 -5.50 21.48
C PRO A 79 19.99 -5.06 22.83
N PRO A 80 19.43 -4.04 23.51
CA PRO A 80 19.92 -3.62 24.81
C PRO A 80 19.88 -4.83 25.78
N PRO A 81 20.93 -5.07 26.59
CA PRO A 81 21.22 -6.37 27.23
C PRO A 81 20.15 -6.88 28.22
N HIS A 82 19.14 -6.07 28.53
CA HIS A 82 18.04 -6.42 29.44
C HIS A 82 16.64 -6.33 28.80
N ARG A 83 16.53 -5.99 27.50
CA ARG A 83 15.25 -5.95 26.76
C ARG A 83 15.43 -6.41 25.31
N PRO A 84 15.31 -7.74 25.02
CA PRO A 84 15.25 -8.25 23.64
C PRO A 84 13.96 -7.85 22.90
N PHE A 85 13.06 -7.15 23.57
CA PHE A 85 11.73 -6.77 23.10
C PHE A 85 11.38 -5.37 23.62
N HIS A 86 11.00 -4.46 22.72
CA HIS A 86 10.63 -3.10 23.10
C HIS A 86 9.14 -3.04 23.49
N PRO A 87 8.77 -2.61 24.71
CA PRO A 87 7.39 -2.68 25.20
C PRO A 87 6.39 -1.93 24.32
N ASP A 88 6.76 -0.74 23.82
CA ASP A 88 5.91 0.11 23.00
C ASP A 88 5.58 -0.47 21.60
N ARG A 89 6.13 -1.64 21.23
CA ARG A 89 5.63 -2.43 20.10
C ARG A 89 4.27 -3.07 20.39
N VAL A 90 3.83 -3.10 21.65
CA VAL A 90 2.60 -3.75 22.11
C VAL A 90 1.60 -2.73 22.60
N ARG A 91 0.33 -2.96 22.28
CA ARG A 91 -0.82 -2.35 22.96
C ARG A 91 -1.66 -3.45 23.58
N VAL A 92 -2.06 -3.27 24.84
CA VAL A 92 -3.14 -4.09 25.43
C VAL A 92 -4.45 -3.45 24.98
N LEU A 93 -5.22 -4.14 24.16
CA LEU A 93 -6.55 -3.68 23.72
C LEU A 93 -7.62 -4.07 24.74
N LYS A 94 -7.49 -5.26 25.35
CA LYS A 94 -8.35 -5.76 26.41
C LYS A 94 -7.49 -6.43 27.50
N PRO A 95 -7.59 -6.04 28.78
CA PRO A 95 -6.95 -6.77 29.87
C PRO A 95 -7.63 -8.13 30.08
N GLY A 96 -6.85 -9.12 30.54
CA GLY A 96 -7.33 -10.45 30.91
C GLY A 96 -7.38 -10.66 32.42
N SER A 97 -7.47 -11.93 32.84
CA SER A 97 -7.38 -12.33 34.24
C SER A 97 -6.05 -11.89 34.88
N PRO A 98 -6.06 -11.39 36.14
CA PRO A 98 -4.83 -11.14 36.91
C PRO A 98 -3.97 -12.40 37.11
N CYS A 99 -4.62 -13.57 37.16
CA CYS A 99 -3.99 -14.88 37.17
C CYS A 99 -4.32 -15.58 35.85
N PRO A 100 -3.55 -15.36 34.77
CA PRO A 100 -3.77 -16.05 33.50
C PRO A 100 -3.45 -17.53 33.63
N SER A 101 -4.38 -18.39 33.23
CA SER A 101 -4.21 -19.85 33.18
C SER A 101 -4.69 -20.35 31.82
N GLY A 102 -3.93 -21.26 31.21
CA GLY A 102 -4.20 -21.81 29.89
C GLY A 102 -3.46 -21.11 28.74
N PRO A 103 -3.57 -21.62 27.50
CA PRO A 103 -2.67 -21.31 26.39
C PRO A 103 -2.65 -19.83 25.96
N VAL A 104 -1.53 -19.40 25.40
CA VAL A 104 -1.47 -18.17 24.60
C VAL A 104 -1.68 -18.53 23.14
N VAL A 105 -2.47 -17.73 22.42
CA VAL A 105 -2.71 -17.89 20.98
C VAL A 105 -2.25 -16.65 20.23
N TYR A 106 -1.38 -16.81 19.24
CA TYR A 106 -1.11 -15.78 18.25
C TYR A 106 -2.10 -15.92 17.08
N TRP A 107 -3.07 -15.01 16.99
CA TRP A 107 -3.83 -14.78 15.77
C TRP A 107 -2.94 -14.05 14.76
N MET A 108 -2.39 -14.83 13.84
CA MET A 108 -1.62 -14.36 12.71
C MET A 108 -2.56 -13.90 11.61
N PHE A 109 -2.28 -12.74 11.02
CA PHE A 109 -3.06 -12.19 9.92
C PHE A 109 -2.17 -11.52 8.86
N ARG A 110 -1.51 -10.41 9.21
CA ARG A 110 -0.68 -9.60 8.30
C ARG A 110 0.77 -10.09 8.22
N ASP A 111 1.31 -10.65 9.30
CA ASP A 111 2.72 -11.02 9.38
C ASP A 111 2.88 -12.55 9.31
N GLN A 112 2.67 -13.09 8.11
CA GLN A 112 2.61 -14.54 7.82
C GLN A 112 4.01 -15.18 7.71
N ARG A 113 4.76 -15.13 8.81
CA ARG A 113 6.10 -15.71 8.93
C ARG A 113 6.44 -16.15 10.35
N SER A 114 7.30 -17.16 10.45
CA SER A 114 7.89 -17.64 11.71
C SER A 114 9.11 -16.81 12.12
N ALA A 115 9.97 -16.42 11.18
CA ALA A 115 11.18 -15.65 11.45
C ALA A 115 10.93 -14.14 11.49
N ASN A 116 11.67 -13.41 12.33
CA ASN A 116 11.63 -11.93 12.37
C ASN A 116 10.21 -11.36 12.58
N ASN A 117 9.43 -11.96 13.49
CA ASN A 117 8.04 -11.61 13.76
C ASN A 117 7.86 -11.17 15.23
N TRP A 118 7.67 -9.86 15.48
CA TRP A 118 7.51 -9.35 16.84
C TRP A 118 6.23 -9.81 17.54
N ALA A 119 5.15 -10.11 16.81
CA ALA A 119 3.91 -10.62 17.40
C ALA A 119 4.09 -12.04 17.93
N LEU A 120 4.72 -12.92 17.14
CA LEU A 120 5.08 -14.27 17.58
C LEU A 120 6.10 -14.26 18.73
N ILE A 121 7.12 -13.39 18.68
CA ILE A 121 8.10 -13.22 19.76
C ILE A 121 7.42 -12.77 21.06
N HIS A 122 6.48 -11.81 20.98
CA HIS A 122 5.69 -11.37 22.14
C HIS A 122 4.81 -12.50 22.70
N ALA A 123 4.14 -13.25 21.82
CA ALA A 123 3.28 -14.38 22.22
C ALA A 123 4.09 -15.48 22.93
N ALA A 124 5.27 -15.82 22.42
CA ALA A 124 6.19 -16.76 23.09
C ALA A 124 6.72 -16.23 24.42
N ALA A 125 7.08 -14.94 24.49
CA ALA A 125 7.50 -14.31 25.74
C ALA A 125 6.36 -14.24 26.78
N LEU A 126 5.11 -14.07 26.34
CA LEU A 126 3.93 -14.11 27.20
C LEU A 126 3.67 -15.53 27.72
N ALA A 127 3.67 -16.52 26.83
CA ALA A 127 3.50 -17.94 27.16
C ALA A 127 4.56 -18.43 28.16
N ALA A 128 5.83 -18.06 27.95
CA ALA A 128 6.92 -18.39 28.86
C ALA A 128 6.74 -17.77 30.25
N ARG A 129 6.28 -16.52 30.35
CA ARG A 129 6.02 -15.86 31.65
C ARG A 129 4.84 -16.46 32.40
N SER A 130 3.84 -16.99 31.72
CA SER A 130 2.67 -17.63 32.33
C SER A 130 2.80 -19.15 32.46
N HIS A 131 3.98 -19.72 32.16
CA HIS A 131 4.20 -21.18 32.08
C HIS A 131 3.10 -21.91 31.29
N ALA A 132 2.70 -21.33 30.15
CA ALA A 132 1.63 -21.83 29.29
C ALA A 132 2.20 -22.28 27.93
N PRO A 133 1.51 -23.20 27.23
CA PRO A 133 1.84 -23.52 25.84
C PRO A 133 1.40 -22.38 24.90
N LEU A 134 2.00 -22.34 23.70
CA LEU A 134 1.71 -21.37 22.65
C LEU A 134 1.12 -22.08 21.42
N ALA A 135 0.09 -21.49 20.82
CA ALA A 135 -0.40 -21.86 19.48
C ALA A 135 -0.41 -20.66 18.52
N VAL A 136 -0.43 -20.97 17.23
CA VAL A 136 -0.70 -19.99 16.15
C VAL A 136 -2.05 -20.33 15.52
N ALA A 137 -2.88 -19.33 15.28
CA ALA A 137 -4.15 -19.45 14.57
C ALA A 137 -4.22 -18.47 13.40
N PHE A 138 -4.81 -18.89 12.28
CA PHE A 138 -5.09 -18.05 11.12
C PHE A 138 -6.57 -18.18 10.75
N CYS A 139 -7.25 -17.05 10.50
CA CYS A 139 -8.65 -17.02 10.09
C CYS A 139 -8.76 -16.73 8.59
N LEU A 140 -9.18 -17.73 7.81
CA LEU A 140 -9.41 -17.62 6.38
C LEU A 140 -10.81 -17.05 6.12
N SER A 141 -10.87 -15.73 5.93
CA SER A 141 -12.06 -15.02 5.45
C SER A 141 -12.30 -15.34 3.97
N HIS A 142 -13.54 -15.69 3.61
CA HIS A 142 -13.89 -16.11 2.24
C HIS A 142 -13.73 -15.01 1.19
N ARG A 143 -13.80 -13.72 1.56
CA ARG A 143 -13.75 -12.58 0.62
C ARG A 143 -13.10 -11.32 1.21
N PHE A 144 -11.97 -11.45 1.91
CA PHE A 144 -11.28 -10.28 2.47
C PHE A 144 -10.97 -9.24 1.38
N LEU A 145 -11.66 -8.10 1.45
CA LEU A 145 -11.57 -6.97 0.52
C LEU A 145 -11.63 -7.33 -0.97
N GLY A 146 -12.32 -8.42 -1.33
CA GLY A 146 -12.44 -8.87 -2.73
C GLY A 146 -11.18 -9.49 -3.33
N ALA A 147 -10.29 -10.06 -2.51
CA ALA A 147 -9.14 -10.82 -2.99
C ALA A 147 -9.56 -11.93 -3.98
N HIS A 148 -8.82 -12.04 -5.09
CA HIS A 148 -9.06 -13.02 -6.16
C HIS A 148 -8.15 -14.25 -6.05
N ALA A 149 -8.37 -15.23 -6.95
CA ALA A 149 -7.64 -16.50 -7.00
C ALA A 149 -6.11 -16.34 -6.90
N ARG A 150 -5.54 -15.39 -7.65
CA ARG A 150 -4.11 -15.06 -7.62
C ARG A 150 -3.63 -14.83 -6.17
N GLN A 151 -4.23 -13.86 -5.48
CA GLN A 151 -3.85 -13.42 -4.12
C GLN A 151 -3.97 -14.57 -3.12
N LEU A 152 -5.11 -15.28 -3.15
CA LEU A 152 -5.42 -16.32 -2.19
C LEU A 152 -4.57 -17.58 -2.42
N GLY A 153 -4.29 -17.95 -3.68
CA GLY A 153 -3.38 -19.04 -4.03
C GLY A 153 -1.96 -18.82 -3.48
N PHE A 154 -1.36 -17.65 -3.75
CA PHE A 154 -0.03 -17.31 -3.23
C PHE A 154 0.02 -17.26 -1.70
N MET A 155 -1.01 -16.70 -1.06
CA MET A 155 -1.14 -16.68 0.40
C MET A 155 -1.19 -18.10 0.99
N LEU A 156 -2.11 -18.94 0.50
CA LEU A 156 -2.32 -20.30 1.00
C LEU A 156 -1.11 -21.21 0.75
N ARG A 157 -0.44 -21.09 -0.40
CA ARG A 157 0.82 -21.77 -0.68
C ARG A 157 1.93 -21.33 0.29
N GLY A 158 1.99 -20.04 0.63
CA GLY A 158 2.88 -19.52 1.69
C GLY A 158 2.55 -20.10 3.08
N LEU A 159 1.26 -20.17 3.44
CA LEU A 159 0.80 -20.74 4.70
C LEU A 159 1.08 -22.26 4.81
N ARG A 160 1.01 -23.01 3.70
CA ARG A 160 1.41 -24.44 3.63
C ARG A 160 2.86 -24.62 4.05
N LEU A 161 3.77 -23.80 3.52
CA LEU A 161 5.19 -23.81 3.87
C LEU A 161 5.41 -23.38 5.33
N LEU A 162 4.69 -22.34 5.77
CA LEU A 162 4.76 -21.83 7.15
C LEU A 162 4.32 -22.86 8.19
N ARG A 163 3.29 -23.67 7.92
CA ARG A 163 2.86 -24.77 8.82
C ARG A 163 4.02 -25.71 9.14
N GLY A 164 4.84 -26.09 8.15
CA GLY A 164 6.02 -26.92 8.37
C GLY A 164 7.07 -26.26 9.26
N ARG A 165 7.31 -24.95 9.08
CA ARG A 165 8.27 -24.16 9.87
C ARG A 165 7.80 -23.96 11.31
N LEU A 166 6.50 -23.75 11.54
CA LEU A 166 5.91 -23.70 12.88
C LEU A 166 5.96 -25.07 13.57
N ALA A 167 5.67 -26.16 12.87
CA ALA A 167 5.80 -27.52 13.40
C ALA A 167 7.25 -27.85 13.84
N ALA A 168 8.25 -27.42 13.07
CA ALA A 168 9.67 -27.56 13.43
C ALA A 168 10.07 -26.75 14.67
N LEU A 169 9.30 -25.72 15.04
CA LEU A 169 9.44 -24.95 16.28
C LEU A 169 8.60 -25.51 17.44
N GLY A 170 7.90 -26.64 17.25
CA GLY A 170 6.97 -27.21 18.24
C GLY A 170 5.68 -26.39 18.42
N LEU A 171 5.34 -25.54 17.44
CA LEU A 171 4.17 -24.66 17.49
C LEU A 171 3.02 -25.22 16.64
N PRO A 172 1.86 -25.57 17.23
CA PRO A 172 0.69 -25.97 16.47
C PRO A 172 0.12 -24.78 15.68
N PHE A 173 -0.28 -25.05 14.44
CA PHE A 173 -0.91 -24.08 13.54
C PHE A 173 -2.35 -24.49 13.25
N PHE A 174 -3.31 -23.67 13.68
CA PHE A 174 -4.74 -23.88 13.45
C PHE A 174 -5.23 -22.98 12.32
N LEU A 175 -5.78 -23.59 11.26
CA LEU A 175 -6.50 -22.87 10.22
C LEU A 175 -8.00 -22.88 10.54
N LEU A 176 -8.56 -21.70 10.77
CA LEU A 176 -9.99 -21.51 11.03
C LEU A 176 -10.65 -20.90 9.78
N ARG A 177 -11.87 -21.33 9.44
CA ARG A 177 -12.66 -20.71 8.36
C ARG A 177 -13.57 -19.61 8.92
N GLY A 178 -13.76 -18.55 8.13
CA GLY A 178 -14.59 -17.39 8.49
C GLY A 178 -13.81 -16.23 9.10
N ASP A 179 -14.52 -15.14 9.39
CA ASP A 179 -13.94 -13.92 9.94
C ASP A 179 -13.54 -14.10 11.42
N ALA A 180 -12.48 -13.39 11.82
CA ALA A 180 -11.87 -13.56 13.15
C ALA A 180 -12.82 -13.33 14.34
N PRO A 181 -13.75 -12.35 14.34
CA PRO A 181 -14.70 -12.16 15.43
C PRO A 181 -15.65 -13.34 15.63
N ASP A 182 -15.92 -14.13 14.58
CA ASP A 182 -16.82 -15.28 14.65
C ASP A 182 -16.08 -16.57 14.99
N ALA A 183 -14.91 -16.79 14.38
CA ALA A 183 -14.14 -18.01 14.59
C ALA A 183 -13.38 -18.04 15.94
N LEU A 184 -12.79 -16.92 16.38
CA LEU A 184 -11.87 -16.92 17.52
C LEU A 184 -12.54 -17.08 18.90
N PRO A 185 -13.68 -16.44 19.24
CA PRO A 185 -14.23 -16.55 20.60
C PRO A 185 -14.58 -17.99 21.01
N GLY A 186 -15.20 -18.76 20.10
CA GLY A 186 -15.49 -20.18 20.33
C GLY A 186 -14.22 -21.04 20.40
N PHE A 187 -13.26 -20.80 19.51
CA PHE A 187 -11.96 -21.48 19.48
C PHE A 187 -11.17 -21.27 20.80
N LEU A 188 -11.06 -20.02 21.25
CA LEU A 188 -10.30 -19.65 22.46
C LEU A 188 -10.98 -20.14 23.74
N SER A 189 -12.32 -20.14 23.78
CA SER A 189 -13.08 -20.70 24.90
C SER A 189 -12.88 -22.21 25.01
N ARG A 190 -12.89 -22.94 23.89
CA ARG A 190 -12.61 -24.39 23.82
C ARG A 190 -11.21 -24.76 24.29
N LEU A 191 -10.22 -23.92 23.98
CA LEU A 191 -8.84 -24.12 24.43
C LEU A 191 -8.56 -23.66 25.87
N GLY A 192 -9.51 -22.96 26.51
CA GLY A 192 -9.26 -22.28 27.78
C GLY A 192 -8.12 -21.25 27.68
N ALA A 193 -8.00 -20.55 26.55
CA ALA A 193 -6.89 -19.64 26.29
C ALA A 193 -6.86 -18.46 27.27
N SER A 194 -5.67 -18.09 27.75
CA SER A 194 -5.48 -16.95 28.67
C SER A 194 -5.25 -15.62 27.94
N ALA A 195 -4.68 -15.67 26.73
CA ALA A 195 -4.41 -14.48 25.94
C ALA A 195 -4.46 -14.74 24.44
N LEU A 196 -4.99 -13.76 23.70
CA LEU A 196 -4.89 -13.61 22.26
C LEU A 196 -3.87 -12.50 21.95
N VAL A 197 -2.90 -12.80 21.10
CA VAL A 197 -1.98 -11.83 20.50
C VAL A 197 -2.34 -11.67 19.03
N ALA A 198 -2.43 -10.45 18.52
CA ALA A 198 -2.70 -10.15 17.12
C ALA A 198 -1.61 -9.25 16.53
N ASP A 199 -1.29 -9.42 15.25
CA ASP A 199 -0.43 -8.48 14.50
C ASP A 199 -1.18 -7.20 14.08
N PHE A 200 -0.45 -6.13 13.78
CA PHE A 200 -1.02 -4.80 13.49
C PHE A 200 -1.42 -4.61 12.02
N SER A 201 -2.62 -4.08 11.81
CA SER A 201 -3.05 -3.53 10.51
C SER A 201 -3.95 -2.31 10.73
N PRO A 202 -3.74 -1.19 10.01
CA PRO A 202 -4.57 0.01 10.14
C PRO A 202 -5.90 -0.07 9.36
N LEU A 203 -6.11 -1.10 8.55
CA LEU A 203 -7.29 -1.23 7.69
C LEU A 203 -8.59 -1.30 8.50
N ARG A 204 -9.62 -0.56 8.07
CA ARG A 204 -10.92 -0.47 8.77
C ARG A 204 -11.52 -1.83 9.14
N PRO A 205 -11.60 -2.85 8.24
CA PRO A 205 -12.20 -4.14 8.61
C PRO A 205 -11.42 -4.86 9.71
N VAL A 206 -10.08 -4.84 9.63
CA VAL A 206 -9.20 -5.54 10.60
C VAL A 206 -9.22 -4.85 11.96
N ARG A 207 -9.35 -3.52 11.99
CA ARG A 207 -9.58 -2.75 13.22
C ARG A 207 -10.95 -3.06 13.82
N ALA A 208 -12.01 -2.99 13.02
CA ALA A 208 -13.37 -3.34 13.46
C ALA A 208 -13.46 -4.78 13.98
N TRP A 209 -12.72 -5.74 13.39
CA TRP A 209 -12.61 -7.10 13.92
C TRP A 209 -11.95 -7.14 15.30
N LYS A 210 -10.91 -6.35 15.56
CA LYS A 210 -10.27 -6.25 16.88
C LYS A 210 -11.16 -5.58 17.91
N ASP A 211 -11.90 -4.56 17.51
CA ASP A 211 -12.89 -3.89 18.36
C ASP A 211 -14.00 -4.88 18.75
N ALA A 212 -14.58 -5.61 17.77
CA ALA A 212 -15.57 -6.67 18.02
C ALA A 212 -15.01 -7.85 18.85
N LEU A 213 -13.72 -8.17 18.74
CA LEU A 213 -13.07 -9.16 19.62
C LEU A 213 -12.91 -8.63 21.05
N CYS A 214 -12.69 -7.33 21.27
CA CYS A 214 -12.67 -6.76 22.61
C CYS A 214 -14.02 -6.93 23.32
N GLU A 215 -15.13 -6.90 22.58
CA GLU A 215 -16.49 -7.11 23.09
C GLU A 215 -16.84 -8.60 23.25
N ARG A 216 -16.44 -9.46 22.30
CA ARG A 216 -16.87 -10.87 22.21
C ARG A 216 -15.96 -11.86 22.91
N LEU A 217 -14.71 -11.52 23.22
CA LEU A 217 -13.80 -12.41 23.95
C LEU A 217 -14.18 -12.51 25.44
N PRO A 218 -14.11 -13.70 26.06
CA PRO A 218 -14.42 -13.85 27.48
C PRO A 218 -13.59 -12.91 28.36
N ALA A 219 -14.16 -12.43 29.47
CA ALA A 219 -13.52 -11.44 30.34
C ALA A 219 -12.09 -11.83 30.77
N ALA A 220 -11.84 -13.11 31.02
CA ALA A 220 -10.53 -13.65 31.40
C ALA A 220 -9.44 -13.59 30.30
N VAL A 221 -9.81 -13.52 29.01
CA VAL A 221 -8.86 -13.55 27.88
C VAL A 221 -8.29 -12.15 27.61
N ALA A 222 -6.98 -11.97 27.74
CA ALA A 222 -6.33 -10.72 27.32
C ALA A 222 -6.28 -10.61 25.77
N LEU A 223 -6.35 -9.40 25.22
CA LEU A 223 -6.06 -9.12 23.81
C LEU A 223 -4.90 -8.11 23.71
N HIS A 224 -3.80 -8.56 23.11
CA HIS A 224 -2.62 -7.74 22.81
C HIS A 224 -2.49 -7.55 21.30
N GLU A 225 -2.29 -6.31 20.85
CA GLU A 225 -1.90 -5.98 19.47
C GLU A 225 -0.39 -5.67 19.43
N VAL A 226 0.31 -6.15 18.41
CA VAL A 226 1.76 -5.93 18.23
C VAL A 226 2.07 -5.42 16.83
N ASP A 227 2.82 -4.31 16.73
CA ASP A 227 3.37 -3.88 15.43
C ASP A 227 4.60 -4.72 15.07
N ALA A 228 4.34 -5.76 14.29
CA ALA A 228 5.33 -6.68 13.72
C ALA A 228 5.70 -6.34 12.26
N HIS A 229 5.07 -5.32 11.68
CA HIS A 229 5.18 -5.00 10.26
C HIS A 229 6.09 -3.79 10.01
N ASN A 230 6.05 -2.81 10.91
CA ASN A 230 6.82 -1.57 10.83
C ASN A 230 8.11 -1.68 11.66
N VAL A 231 9.18 -1.01 11.21
CA VAL A 231 10.42 -0.91 12.00
C VAL A 231 10.11 -0.15 13.28
N VAL A 232 9.50 1.04 13.15
CA VAL A 232 8.98 1.83 14.27
C VAL A 232 7.46 1.61 14.34
N PRO A 233 6.86 1.24 15.49
CA PRO A 233 5.41 1.06 15.61
C PRO A 233 4.64 2.32 15.20
N VAL A 234 3.54 2.16 14.46
CA VAL A 234 2.83 3.30 13.84
C VAL A 234 2.44 4.41 14.83
N TRP A 235 2.06 4.03 16.04
CA TRP A 235 1.63 4.94 17.13
C TRP A 235 2.81 5.60 17.85
N VAL A 236 4.03 5.05 17.73
CA VAL A 236 5.27 5.67 18.22
C VAL A 236 5.87 6.60 17.15
N ALA A 237 5.86 6.19 15.88
CA ALA A 237 6.46 6.92 14.77
C ALA A 237 5.92 8.35 14.62
N SER A 238 4.64 8.55 14.91
CA SER A 238 4.03 9.86 15.10
C SER A 238 2.72 9.75 15.87
N GLY A 239 2.47 10.66 16.81
CA GLY A 239 1.17 10.79 17.50
C GLY A 239 0.06 11.45 16.67
N LYS A 240 0.23 11.59 15.35
CA LYS A 240 -0.76 12.18 14.43
C LYS A 240 -0.51 11.77 12.97
N LEU A 241 -1.50 12.06 12.11
CA LEU A 241 -1.38 12.06 10.66
C LEU A 241 -0.26 13.01 10.21
N GLU A 242 0.67 12.49 9.40
CA GLU A 242 1.77 13.27 8.83
C GLU A 242 1.47 13.75 7.41
N TYR A 243 1.93 14.96 7.07
CA TYR A 243 1.63 15.58 5.78
C TYR A 243 2.35 14.90 4.61
N GLY A 244 3.53 14.33 4.86
CA GLY A 244 4.25 13.54 3.88
C GLY A 244 5.63 13.11 4.35
N ALA A 245 6.40 12.49 3.45
CA ALA A 245 7.71 11.91 3.76
C ALA A 245 8.65 12.91 4.45
N LYS A 246 8.64 14.18 4.02
CA LYS A 246 9.44 15.26 4.65
C LYS A 246 9.18 15.44 6.15
N THR A 247 7.95 15.22 6.63
CA THR A 247 7.58 15.49 8.03
C THR A 247 7.70 14.24 8.93
N ILE A 248 7.41 13.05 8.41
CA ILE A 248 7.57 11.79 9.16
C ILE A 248 9.04 11.30 9.21
N ARG A 249 9.84 11.50 8.14
CA ARG A 249 11.25 11.08 8.07
C ARG A 249 12.09 11.49 9.28
N PRO A 250 12.12 12.77 9.72
CA PRO A 250 12.92 13.15 10.88
C PRO A 250 12.41 12.55 12.20
N LYS A 251 11.15 12.08 12.29
CA LYS A 251 10.63 11.36 13.46
C LYS A 251 11.14 9.93 13.46
N ILE A 252 10.92 9.20 12.37
CA ILE A 252 11.43 7.82 12.17
C ILE A 252 12.94 7.78 12.38
N HIS A 253 13.71 8.66 11.73
CA HIS A 253 15.18 8.66 11.82
C HIS A 253 15.73 8.80 13.25
N ARG A 254 15.04 9.52 14.14
CA ARG A 254 15.43 9.65 15.57
C ARG A 254 15.24 8.33 16.33
N LEU A 255 14.24 7.55 15.94
CA LEU A 255 13.84 6.29 16.58
C LEU A 255 14.58 5.08 15.99
N LEU A 256 15.15 5.17 14.78
CA LEU A 256 15.85 4.03 14.14
C LEU A 256 16.97 3.42 14.99
N THR A 257 17.69 4.19 15.81
CA THR A 257 18.77 3.62 16.65
C THR A 257 18.22 2.68 17.74
N GLU A 258 16.98 2.89 18.17
CA GLU A 258 16.28 2.11 19.20
C GLU A 258 15.44 0.97 18.61
N TYR A 259 14.84 1.18 17.43
CA TYR A 259 13.88 0.26 16.83
C TYR A 259 14.46 -0.61 15.69
N LEU A 260 15.45 -0.12 14.92
CA LEU A 260 16.14 -0.91 13.89
C LEU A 260 17.27 -1.73 14.54
N VAL A 261 16.87 -2.80 15.20
CA VAL A 261 17.73 -3.71 15.96
C VAL A 261 17.60 -5.15 15.43
N GLU A 262 18.58 -6.00 15.71
CA GLU A 262 18.47 -7.43 15.40
C GLU A 262 17.35 -8.11 16.22
N PHE A 263 16.74 -9.14 15.63
CA PHE A 263 15.69 -9.92 16.27
C PHE A 263 16.29 -10.97 17.22
N PRO A 264 15.69 -11.21 18.40
CA PRO A 264 16.03 -12.38 19.20
C PRO A 264 15.64 -13.67 18.45
N GLN A 265 16.37 -14.76 18.70
CA GLN A 265 15.92 -16.08 18.29
C GLN A 265 14.69 -16.47 19.12
N LEU A 266 13.72 -17.14 18.47
CA LEU A 266 12.57 -17.71 19.17
C LEU A 266 13.05 -18.98 19.90
N PRO A 267 13.02 -19.03 21.25
CA PRO A 267 13.37 -20.26 21.96
C PRO A 267 12.28 -21.33 21.72
N PRO A 268 12.61 -22.63 21.85
CA PRO A 268 11.62 -23.68 21.92
C PRO A 268 10.57 -23.39 23.02
N PRO A 269 9.30 -23.78 22.85
CA PRO A 269 8.28 -23.63 23.88
C PRO A 269 8.71 -24.29 25.20
N ALA A 270 8.74 -23.51 26.28
CA ALA A 270 9.10 -24.01 27.62
C ALA A 270 8.07 -25.02 28.16
N VAL A 271 6.83 -24.94 27.68
CA VAL A 271 5.76 -25.90 27.91
C VAL A 271 5.30 -26.43 26.56
N PRO A 272 5.36 -27.75 26.31
CA PRO A 272 4.92 -28.34 25.05
C PRO A 272 3.39 -28.21 24.90
N TRP A 273 2.91 -28.22 23.65
CA TRP A 273 1.48 -28.26 23.41
C TRP A 273 0.90 -29.63 23.78
N THR A 274 0.02 -29.65 24.79
CA THR A 274 -0.72 -30.85 25.24
C THR A 274 -2.23 -30.73 25.02
N GLY A 275 -2.68 -29.68 24.35
CA GLY A 275 -4.10 -29.47 23.99
C GLY A 275 -4.50 -30.27 22.76
N GLU A 276 -5.69 -29.97 22.23
CA GLU A 276 -6.18 -30.55 20.97
C GLU A 276 -5.17 -30.34 19.83
N ALA A 277 -4.91 -31.39 19.05
CA ALA A 277 -4.05 -31.29 17.87
C ALA A 277 -4.77 -30.50 16.76
N PRO A 278 -4.06 -29.65 15.99
CA PRO A 278 -4.66 -29.03 14.80
C PRO A 278 -5.20 -30.09 13.82
N PRO A 279 -6.37 -29.87 13.22
CA PRO A 279 -6.87 -30.73 12.15
C PRO A 279 -5.84 -30.88 11.02
N GLU A 280 -5.86 -32.04 10.36
CA GLU A 280 -5.18 -32.17 9.08
C GLU A 280 -5.83 -31.24 8.04
N ILE A 281 -5.02 -30.77 7.09
CA ILE A 281 -5.44 -29.81 6.06
C ILE A 281 -4.98 -30.41 4.75
N ASP A 282 -5.93 -30.83 3.91
CA ASP A 282 -5.65 -31.03 2.49
C ASP A 282 -5.49 -29.63 1.87
N TRP A 283 -4.22 -29.25 1.66
CA TRP A 283 -3.88 -27.95 1.11
C TRP A 283 -4.22 -27.84 -0.37
N ASP A 284 -4.19 -28.94 -1.11
CA ASP A 284 -4.42 -28.94 -2.56
C ASP A 284 -5.93 -28.87 -2.86
N GLU A 285 -6.76 -29.55 -2.07
CA GLU A 285 -8.22 -29.35 -2.08
C GLU A 285 -8.59 -27.92 -1.65
N LEU A 286 -8.07 -27.44 -0.51
CA LEU A 286 -8.36 -26.10 0.01
C LEU A 286 -7.98 -24.98 -0.99
N ILE A 287 -6.78 -25.06 -1.57
CA ILE A 287 -6.34 -24.10 -2.58
C ILE A 287 -7.26 -24.19 -3.81
N GLY A 288 -7.59 -25.40 -4.27
CA GLY A 288 -8.49 -25.62 -5.39
C GLY A 288 -9.91 -25.07 -5.16
N GLU A 289 -10.46 -25.22 -3.96
CA GLU A 289 -11.74 -24.63 -3.55
C GLU A 289 -11.70 -23.10 -3.62
N VAL A 290 -10.77 -22.48 -2.89
CA VAL A 290 -10.70 -21.02 -2.75
C VAL A 290 -10.36 -20.34 -4.09
N VAL A 291 -9.50 -20.94 -4.91
CA VAL A 291 -9.18 -20.45 -6.27
C VAL A 291 -10.41 -20.48 -7.18
N ARG A 292 -11.23 -21.54 -7.13
CA ARG A 292 -12.47 -21.63 -7.93
C ARG A 292 -13.50 -20.58 -7.50
N GLU A 293 -13.66 -20.32 -6.20
CA GLU A 293 -14.62 -19.34 -5.68
C GLU A 293 -14.22 -17.88 -5.96
N ALA A 294 -12.92 -17.60 -6.06
CA ALA A 294 -12.37 -16.24 -6.12
C ALA A 294 -12.16 -15.68 -7.54
N GLY A 295 -12.44 -16.44 -8.60
CA GLY A 295 -12.52 -15.93 -9.98
C GLY A 295 -11.19 -15.75 -10.74
N GLU A 296 -11.31 -15.48 -12.04
CA GLU A 296 -10.33 -15.78 -13.10
C GLU A 296 -9.04 -14.93 -13.17
N VAL A 297 -8.55 -14.32 -12.08
CA VAL A 297 -7.23 -13.66 -12.10
C VAL A 297 -6.15 -14.75 -11.93
N PRO A 298 -5.31 -15.07 -12.93
CA PRO A 298 -4.43 -16.23 -12.86
C PRO A 298 -3.28 -16.02 -11.89
N GLU A 299 -2.84 -17.07 -11.18
CA GLU A 299 -1.68 -17.04 -10.27
C GLU A 299 -0.40 -16.52 -10.98
N ILE A 300 0.50 -15.87 -10.22
CA ILE A 300 1.77 -15.36 -10.75
C ILE A 300 2.80 -16.50 -10.85
N GLY A 301 3.51 -16.57 -11.98
CA GLY A 301 4.55 -17.58 -12.24
C GLY A 301 6.00 -17.08 -12.16
N TRP A 302 6.23 -15.83 -11.74
CA TRP A 302 7.57 -15.21 -11.71
C TRP A 302 8.24 -15.21 -10.33
N CYS A 303 7.50 -15.53 -9.26
CA CYS A 303 8.06 -15.69 -7.92
C CYS A 303 7.26 -16.71 -7.10
N GLU A 304 7.98 -17.59 -6.39
CA GLU A 304 7.40 -18.54 -5.44
C GLU A 304 7.03 -17.85 -4.11
N PRO A 305 5.97 -18.27 -3.41
CA PRO A 305 5.61 -17.77 -2.08
C PRO A 305 6.46 -18.35 -0.94
N GLY A 306 6.41 -17.70 0.21
CA GLY A 306 6.96 -18.19 1.48
C GLY A 306 8.26 -17.52 1.94
N GLU A 307 8.62 -17.75 3.20
CA GLU A 307 9.78 -17.10 3.86
C GLU A 307 11.12 -17.34 3.14
N GLU A 308 11.31 -18.54 2.59
CA GLU A 308 12.56 -18.93 1.94
C GLU A 308 12.72 -18.29 0.56
N ALA A 309 11.67 -18.31 -0.25
CA ALA A 309 11.64 -17.61 -1.54
C ALA A 309 11.82 -16.10 -1.37
N ALA A 310 11.20 -15.52 -0.34
CA ALA A 310 11.38 -14.11 0.01
C ALA A 310 12.83 -13.77 0.37
N MET A 311 13.51 -14.66 1.09
CA MET A 311 14.91 -14.47 1.49
C MET A 311 15.88 -14.69 0.32
N GLU A 312 15.60 -15.61 -0.61
CA GLU A 312 16.36 -15.75 -1.86
C GLU A 312 16.14 -14.53 -2.77
N ALA A 313 14.92 -13.97 -2.85
CA ALA A 313 14.67 -12.72 -3.56
C ALA A 313 15.47 -11.53 -2.96
N LEU A 314 15.65 -11.49 -1.64
CA LEU A 314 16.44 -10.45 -0.96
C LEU A 314 17.96 -10.66 -1.12
N MET A 315 18.46 -11.85 -0.75
CA MET A 315 19.88 -12.15 -0.48
C MET A 315 20.46 -13.27 -1.36
N GLY A 316 19.68 -13.78 -2.32
CA GLY A 316 20.03 -14.95 -3.11
C GLY A 316 21.32 -14.83 -3.90
N ARG A 317 22.04 -15.94 -4.08
CA ARG A 317 23.38 -15.92 -4.69
C ARG A 317 23.36 -15.73 -6.21
N LYS A 318 22.26 -16.10 -6.86
CA LYS A 318 22.09 -16.01 -8.32
C LYS A 318 21.46 -14.69 -8.74
N ASP A 319 20.30 -14.35 -8.17
CA ASP A 319 19.45 -13.24 -8.64
C ASP A 319 18.92 -12.33 -7.52
N GLY A 320 19.42 -12.47 -6.29
CA GLY A 320 18.97 -11.67 -5.14
C GLY A 320 19.20 -10.15 -5.29
N PHE A 321 18.24 -9.36 -4.82
CA PHE A 321 18.28 -7.89 -4.95
C PHE A 321 19.53 -7.28 -4.34
N LEU A 322 19.81 -7.56 -3.06
CA LEU A 322 20.94 -6.97 -2.33
C LEU A 322 22.30 -7.45 -2.84
N THR A 323 22.37 -8.64 -3.44
CA THR A 323 23.62 -9.25 -3.93
C THR A 323 23.93 -8.92 -5.40
N LYS A 324 22.92 -8.61 -6.22
CA LYS A 324 23.08 -8.40 -7.68
C LYS A 324 22.67 -7.02 -8.18
N THR A 325 21.45 -6.56 -7.87
CA THR A 325 20.84 -5.43 -8.58
C THR A 325 20.78 -4.13 -7.76
N LEU A 326 20.94 -4.19 -6.43
CA LEU A 326 20.98 -3.04 -5.51
C LEU A 326 21.84 -1.89 -6.02
N LYS A 327 23.01 -2.14 -6.62
CA LYS A 327 23.88 -1.07 -7.16
C LYS A 327 23.18 -0.16 -8.16
N LEU A 328 22.25 -0.72 -8.96
CA LEU A 328 21.50 -0.01 -9.99
C LEU A 328 20.29 0.76 -9.43
N TYR A 329 19.82 0.41 -8.22
CA TYR A 329 18.53 0.87 -7.71
C TYR A 329 18.36 2.40 -7.68
N ASP A 330 19.36 3.18 -7.23
CA ASP A 330 19.24 4.66 -7.19
C ASP A 330 19.04 5.28 -8.59
N SER A 331 19.79 4.81 -9.60
CA SER A 331 19.72 5.36 -10.95
C SER A 331 18.54 4.81 -11.76
N ASP A 332 18.13 3.57 -11.50
CA ASP A 332 17.30 2.78 -12.42
C ASP A 332 15.89 2.47 -11.90
N ARG A 333 15.58 2.66 -10.60
CA ARG A 333 14.24 2.41 -10.02
C ARG A 333 13.07 3.17 -10.66
N ASN A 334 13.37 4.23 -11.41
CA ASN A 334 12.39 5.07 -12.10
C ASN A 334 12.28 4.73 -13.60
N ASP A 335 13.05 3.75 -14.10
CA ASP A 335 13.08 3.37 -15.51
C ASP A 335 12.31 2.06 -15.74
N PRO A 336 11.07 2.12 -16.26
CA PRO A 336 10.24 0.93 -16.46
C PRO A 336 10.78 -0.06 -17.48
N VAL A 337 11.76 0.31 -18.33
CA VAL A 337 12.43 -0.69 -19.20
C VAL A 337 13.52 -1.48 -18.46
N LYS A 338 13.75 -1.21 -17.17
CA LYS A 338 14.71 -1.90 -16.30
C LYS A 338 14.03 -2.56 -15.08
N PRO A 339 13.02 -3.45 -15.26
CA PRO A 339 12.24 -4.01 -14.15
C PRO A 339 13.08 -4.77 -13.10
N ARG A 340 14.27 -5.28 -13.49
CA ARG A 340 15.22 -5.95 -12.58
C ARG A 340 16.00 -5.01 -11.65
N ALA A 341 15.94 -3.69 -11.84
CA ALA A 341 16.58 -2.73 -10.93
C ALA A 341 15.86 -2.64 -9.57
N LEU A 342 14.57 -2.99 -9.54
CA LEU A 342 13.70 -2.98 -8.37
C LEU A 342 13.92 -4.23 -7.50
N SER A 343 13.40 -4.17 -6.27
CA SER A 343 13.61 -5.25 -5.29
C SER A 343 12.78 -6.51 -5.54
N GLY A 344 11.61 -6.37 -6.17
CA GLY A 344 10.65 -7.47 -6.30
C GLY A 344 10.01 -7.92 -4.98
N LEU A 345 10.34 -7.29 -3.83
CA LEU A 345 9.99 -7.80 -2.49
C LEU A 345 8.54 -7.55 -2.07
N SER A 346 7.79 -6.73 -2.82
CA SER A 346 6.46 -6.29 -2.43
C SER A 346 5.41 -7.40 -2.21
N PRO A 347 5.36 -8.53 -2.96
CA PRO A 347 4.50 -9.69 -2.62
C PRO A 347 4.77 -10.22 -1.22
N TYR A 348 6.05 -10.43 -0.92
CA TYR A 348 6.50 -10.97 0.37
C TYR A 348 6.28 -9.99 1.52
N LEU A 349 6.45 -8.70 1.26
CA LEU A 349 6.17 -7.65 2.23
C LEU A 349 4.67 -7.48 2.48
N HIS A 350 3.81 -7.63 1.47
CA HIS A 350 2.34 -7.54 1.63
C HIS A 350 1.81 -8.60 2.58
N PHE A 351 2.09 -9.88 2.30
CA PHE A 351 1.68 -11.01 3.14
C PHE A 351 2.55 -11.16 4.40
N GLY A 352 3.56 -10.30 4.58
CA GLY A 352 4.49 -10.39 5.69
C GLY A 352 5.26 -11.70 5.73
N GLN A 353 5.50 -12.34 4.58
CA GLN A 353 6.39 -13.50 4.42
C GLN A 353 7.87 -13.12 4.60
N ILE A 354 8.21 -11.82 4.53
CA ILE A 354 9.49 -11.28 5.00
C ILE A 354 9.29 -10.01 5.83
N SER A 355 10.13 -9.81 6.84
CA SER A 355 10.15 -8.58 7.64
C SER A 355 10.90 -7.47 6.89
N ALA A 356 10.27 -6.31 6.73
CA ALA A 356 10.96 -5.10 6.25
C ALA A 356 12.13 -4.69 7.16
N GLN A 357 12.05 -4.94 8.47
CA GLN A 357 13.15 -4.70 9.40
C GLN A 357 14.34 -5.62 9.08
N ARG A 358 14.11 -6.89 8.73
CA ARG A 358 15.16 -7.79 8.21
C ARG A 358 15.75 -7.24 6.90
N CYS A 359 14.92 -6.86 5.94
CA CYS A 359 15.39 -6.26 4.68
C CYS A 359 16.26 -5.01 4.92
N ALA A 360 15.88 -4.15 5.86
CA ALA A 360 16.63 -2.95 6.23
C ALA A 360 17.97 -3.27 6.91
N LEU A 361 18.01 -4.25 7.83
CA LEU A 361 19.23 -4.71 8.48
C LEU A 361 20.23 -5.29 7.47
N GLU A 362 19.78 -6.12 6.54
CA GLU A 362 20.66 -6.68 5.50
C GLU A 362 21.15 -5.60 4.53
N ALA A 363 20.28 -4.70 4.07
CA ALA A 363 20.68 -3.57 3.22
C ALA A 363 21.70 -2.65 3.92
N TRP A 364 21.54 -2.42 5.23
CA TRP A 364 22.48 -1.60 6.00
C TRP A 364 23.90 -2.16 6.00
N LYS A 365 24.07 -3.49 6.05
CA LYS A 365 25.40 -4.14 6.00
C LYS A 365 26.16 -3.77 4.73
N LEU A 366 25.45 -3.50 3.63
CA LEU A 366 26.00 -3.09 2.33
C LEU A 366 26.14 -1.57 2.15
N ARG A 367 25.68 -0.76 3.11
CA ARG A 367 25.70 0.71 3.01
C ARG A 367 27.10 1.29 2.78
N LYS A 368 28.15 0.64 3.28
CA LYS A 368 29.55 1.05 3.05
C LYS A 368 29.98 0.96 1.59
N SER A 369 29.47 -0.02 0.82
CA SER A 369 29.84 -0.24 -0.58
C SER A 369 28.86 0.38 -1.57
N CYS A 370 27.58 0.52 -1.20
CA CYS A 370 26.50 0.95 -2.11
C CYS A 370 25.65 2.08 -1.51
N ARG A 371 26.29 3.09 -0.89
CA ARG A 371 25.62 4.09 -0.03
C ARG A 371 24.37 4.74 -0.64
N GLN A 372 24.45 5.25 -1.88
CA GLN A 372 23.33 5.96 -2.51
C GLN A 372 22.11 5.02 -2.68
N SER A 373 22.33 3.86 -3.29
CA SER A 373 21.27 2.88 -3.52
C SER A 373 20.70 2.29 -2.23
N VAL A 374 21.50 2.13 -1.17
CA VAL A 374 21.01 1.73 0.16
C VAL A 374 20.19 2.86 0.81
N ASP A 375 20.66 4.10 0.78
CA ASP A 375 19.92 5.24 1.34
C ASP A 375 18.59 5.46 0.61
N ALA A 376 18.56 5.30 -0.72
CA ALA A 376 17.35 5.31 -1.53
C ALA A 376 16.43 4.14 -1.18
N PHE A 377 16.94 2.91 -1.12
CA PHE A 377 16.12 1.73 -0.79
C PHE A 377 15.52 1.81 0.62
N LEU A 378 16.26 2.34 1.61
CA LEU A 378 15.76 2.50 2.98
C LEU A 378 14.73 3.63 3.12
N GLU A 379 14.87 4.73 2.36
CA GLU A 379 13.85 5.79 2.28
C GLU A 379 12.52 5.20 1.79
N GLU A 380 12.56 4.38 0.74
CA GLU A 380 11.38 3.74 0.20
C GLU A 380 10.84 2.68 1.19
N LEU A 381 11.69 1.72 1.61
CA LEU A 381 11.31 0.58 2.46
C LEU A 381 10.76 0.96 3.84
N ILE A 382 11.29 2.03 4.45
CA ILE A 382 10.93 2.47 5.80
C ILE A 382 10.04 3.70 5.71
N VAL A 383 10.57 4.83 5.23
CA VAL A 383 9.90 6.14 5.36
C VAL A 383 8.60 6.19 4.58
N ARG A 384 8.56 5.67 3.35
CA ARG A 384 7.35 5.70 2.51
C ARG A 384 6.34 4.65 2.93
N ARG A 385 6.77 3.42 3.20
CA ARG A 385 5.92 2.34 3.69
C ARG A 385 5.25 2.67 5.04
N GLU A 386 6.01 3.21 5.99
CA GLU A 386 5.49 3.53 7.33
C GLU A 386 4.66 4.83 7.34
N LEU A 387 4.89 5.74 6.36
CA LEU A 387 3.97 6.84 6.09
C LEU A 387 2.61 6.35 5.60
N ALA A 388 2.56 5.28 4.81
CA ALA A 388 1.30 4.69 4.37
C ALA A 388 0.52 4.05 5.52
N ASP A 389 1.19 3.31 6.40
CA ASP A 389 0.59 2.82 7.64
C ASP A 389 0.12 3.98 8.54
N ASN A 390 0.90 5.07 8.67
CA ASN A 390 0.49 6.28 9.38
C ASN A 390 -0.77 6.92 8.77
N PHE A 391 -0.85 7.01 7.45
CA PHE A 391 -2.00 7.58 6.75
C PHE A 391 -3.27 6.79 7.03
N CYS A 392 -3.29 5.49 6.75
CA CYS A 392 -4.47 4.66 7.00
C CYS A 392 -4.83 4.52 8.49
N TYR A 393 -3.85 4.65 9.40
CA TYR A 393 -4.10 4.60 10.84
C TYR A 393 -4.83 5.86 11.35
N TYR A 394 -4.41 7.05 10.88
CA TYR A 394 -4.91 8.34 11.38
C TYR A 394 -5.98 9.00 10.50
N GLN A 395 -6.20 8.56 9.26
CA GLN A 395 -7.23 9.06 8.35
C GLN A 395 -8.34 7.99 8.17
N PRO A 396 -9.50 8.09 8.85
CA PRO A 396 -10.60 7.14 8.70
C PRO A 396 -11.16 7.04 7.28
N HIS A 397 -11.02 8.10 6.47
CA HIS A 397 -11.50 8.19 5.10
C HIS A 397 -10.38 7.96 4.07
N TYR A 398 -9.42 7.07 4.36
CA TYR A 398 -8.21 6.87 3.55
C TYR A 398 -8.47 6.42 2.09
N ASP A 399 -9.70 6.06 1.74
CA ASP A 399 -10.16 5.49 0.47
C ASP A 399 -11.27 6.31 -0.22
N SER A 400 -11.57 7.54 0.23
CA SER A 400 -12.61 8.40 -0.37
C SER A 400 -12.14 9.86 -0.43
N LEU A 401 -12.68 10.71 -1.33
CA LEU A 401 -12.18 12.09 -1.54
C LEU A 401 -12.02 12.89 -0.23
N GLN A 402 -12.84 12.60 0.78
CA GLN A 402 -12.81 13.21 2.12
C GLN A 402 -11.45 13.06 2.84
N GLY A 403 -10.69 12.00 2.55
CA GLY A 403 -9.38 11.72 3.15
C GLY A 403 -8.28 12.71 2.78
N ALA A 404 -8.46 13.46 1.70
CA ALA A 404 -7.46 14.39 1.19
C ALA A 404 -7.30 15.68 2.01
N TRP A 405 -6.11 16.25 1.90
CA TRP A 405 -5.81 17.60 2.36
C TRP A 405 -6.77 18.63 1.74
N GLY A 406 -7.21 19.61 2.54
CA GLY A 406 -8.27 20.54 2.15
C GLY A 406 -7.96 21.37 0.89
N TRP A 407 -6.69 21.74 0.67
CA TRP A 407 -6.27 22.44 -0.55
C TRP A 407 -6.46 21.57 -1.80
N ALA A 408 -6.26 20.26 -1.66
CA ALA A 408 -6.30 19.32 -2.76
C ALA A 408 -7.74 18.91 -3.13
N ARG A 409 -8.61 18.79 -2.11
CA ARG A 409 -10.07 18.72 -2.35
C ARG A 409 -10.55 19.97 -3.07
N LYS A 410 -10.18 21.16 -2.57
CA LYS A 410 -10.59 22.44 -3.17
C LYS A 410 -10.19 22.53 -4.64
N THR A 411 -8.92 22.33 -4.98
CA THR A 411 -8.45 22.44 -6.37
C THR A 411 -9.04 21.38 -7.29
N LEU A 412 -9.44 20.20 -6.80
CA LEU A 412 -10.21 19.24 -7.60
C LEU A 412 -11.63 19.74 -7.85
N MET A 413 -12.30 20.25 -6.81
CA MET A 413 -13.66 20.79 -6.91
C MET A 413 -13.74 22.02 -7.82
N ASP A 414 -12.75 22.92 -7.72
CA ASP A 414 -12.63 24.12 -8.57
C ASP A 414 -12.55 23.76 -10.07
N HIS A 415 -11.98 22.58 -10.40
CA HIS A 415 -11.81 22.06 -11.76
C HIS A 415 -12.86 21.00 -12.17
N THR A 416 -13.89 20.72 -11.34
CA THR A 416 -14.88 19.68 -11.65
C THR A 416 -15.67 19.98 -12.93
N ALA A 417 -15.83 21.24 -13.32
CA ALA A 417 -16.54 21.65 -14.54
C ALA A 417 -15.69 21.60 -15.84
N ASP A 418 -14.38 21.32 -15.74
CA ASP A 418 -13.50 21.33 -16.91
C ASP A 418 -13.87 20.21 -17.89
N LYS A 419 -13.89 20.50 -19.20
CA LYS A 419 -14.16 19.47 -20.20
C LYS A 419 -12.95 18.53 -20.34
N ARG A 420 -13.16 17.24 -20.04
CA ARG A 420 -12.16 16.19 -20.28
C ARG A 420 -12.00 15.91 -21.77
N GLU A 421 -10.78 15.59 -22.20
CA GLU A 421 -10.47 15.23 -23.59
C GLU A 421 -10.96 13.82 -23.93
N HIS A 422 -10.86 12.90 -22.97
CA HIS A 422 -11.39 11.53 -23.03
C HIS A 422 -12.20 11.23 -21.78
N ILE A 423 -13.19 10.36 -21.91
CA ILE A 423 -13.91 9.76 -20.77
C ILE A 423 -14.00 8.26 -21.09
N TYR A 424 -13.39 7.42 -20.25
CA TYR A 424 -13.42 5.96 -20.38
C TYR A 424 -14.28 5.36 -19.28
N THR A 425 -15.03 4.30 -19.60
CA THR A 425 -15.69 3.51 -18.55
C THR A 425 -14.66 2.67 -17.78
N LYS A 426 -15.04 2.22 -16.58
CA LYS A 426 -14.25 1.30 -15.78
C LYS A 426 -13.85 0.04 -16.57
N GLU A 427 -14.74 -0.48 -17.41
CA GLU A 427 -14.52 -1.68 -18.22
C GLU A 427 -13.49 -1.44 -19.34
N GLN A 428 -13.50 -0.26 -19.97
CA GLN A 428 -12.49 0.13 -20.96
C GLN A 428 -11.12 0.30 -20.31
N LEU A 429 -11.06 0.95 -19.15
CA LEU A 429 -9.84 1.07 -18.36
C LEU A 429 -9.34 -0.32 -17.90
N GLU A 430 -10.22 -1.19 -17.42
CA GLU A 430 -9.86 -2.55 -17.00
C GLU A 430 -9.23 -3.38 -18.13
N LYS A 431 -9.79 -3.27 -19.34
CA LYS A 431 -9.34 -3.99 -20.54
C LYS A 431 -8.16 -3.35 -21.29
N ALA A 432 -7.66 -2.20 -20.83
CA ALA A 432 -6.63 -1.43 -21.52
C ALA A 432 -7.08 -0.91 -22.92
N GLU A 433 -8.33 -0.46 -23.02
CA GLU A 433 -8.94 0.06 -24.26
C GLU A 433 -8.89 1.60 -24.34
N THR A 434 -7.77 2.22 -23.96
CA THR A 434 -7.58 3.68 -24.08
C THR A 434 -6.84 4.07 -25.37
N ALA A 435 -6.85 5.36 -25.71
CA ALA A 435 -6.08 5.90 -26.83
C ALA A 435 -4.56 6.00 -26.54
N ASP A 436 -4.14 5.79 -25.28
CA ASP A 436 -2.75 5.88 -24.85
C ASP A 436 -2.10 4.49 -24.75
N PRO A 437 -1.21 4.11 -25.68
CA PRO A 437 -0.55 2.81 -25.65
C PRO A 437 0.39 2.63 -24.44
N LEU A 438 0.90 3.71 -23.83
CA LEU A 438 1.73 3.62 -22.63
C LEU A 438 0.88 3.30 -21.40
N TRP A 439 -0.31 3.92 -21.29
CA TRP A 439 -1.28 3.56 -20.25
C TRP A 439 -1.74 2.11 -20.42
N ASN A 440 -2.10 1.72 -21.63
CA ASN A 440 -2.53 0.34 -21.93
C ASN A 440 -1.44 -0.68 -21.60
N ALA A 441 -0.17 -0.39 -21.93
CA ALA A 441 0.96 -1.25 -21.57
C ALA A 441 1.11 -1.40 -20.04
N SER A 442 0.92 -0.34 -19.26
CA SER A 442 0.97 -0.42 -17.78
C SER A 442 -0.20 -1.23 -17.20
N GLN A 443 -1.40 -1.09 -17.77
CA GLN A 443 -2.58 -1.90 -17.42
C GLN A 443 -2.35 -3.39 -17.77
N HIS A 444 -1.73 -3.70 -18.92
CA HIS A 444 -1.38 -5.08 -19.29
C HIS A 444 -0.27 -5.67 -18.40
N GLU A 445 0.74 -4.89 -18.00
CA GLU A 445 1.76 -5.31 -17.02
C GLU A 445 1.07 -5.70 -15.69
N MET A 446 0.14 -4.88 -15.23
CA MET A 446 -0.70 -5.20 -14.07
C MET A 446 -1.50 -6.49 -14.27
N VAL A 447 -2.26 -6.61 -15.36
CA VAL A 447 -3.15 -7.76 -15.61
C VAL A 447 -2.37 -9.07 -15.75
N TYR A 448 -1.34 -9.14 -16.59
CA TYR A 448 -0.68 -10.40 -16.94
C TYR A 448 0.51 -10.74 -16.05
N HIS A 449 1.41 -9.79 -15.80
CA HIS A 449 2.56 -10.02 -14.91
C HIS A 449 2.14 -9.98 -13.43
N GLY A 450 0.96 -9.40 -13.13
CA GLY A 450 0.51 -9.24 -11.75
C GLY A 450 1.30 -8.22 -10.97
N LYS A 451 2.28 -7.53 -11.59
CA LYS A 451 3.10 -6.47 -11.01
C LYS A 451 3.39 -5.35 -11.99
N MET A 452 2.70 -4.22 -11.82
CA MET A 452 3.05 -2.96 -12.47
C MET A 452 4.28 -2.31 -11.83
N HIS A 453 5.20 -1.79 -12.64
CA HIS A 453 6.38 -1.02 -12.22
C HIS A 453 5.99 0.23 -11.41
N GLY A 454 6.68 0.50 -10.29
CA GLY A 454 6.33 1.59 -9.37
C GLY A 454 6.18 2.96 -10.02
N PHE A 455 7.11 3.33 -10.92
CA PHE A 455 7.01 4.57 -11.70
C PHE A 455 5.74 4.65 -12.57
N MET A 456 5.32 3.53 -13.17
CA MET A 456 4.15 3.49 -14.04
C MET A 456 2.84 3.59 -13.28
N ARG A 457 2.77 3.16 -12.01
CA ARG A 457 1.58 3.35 -11.17
C ARG A 457 1.23 4.82 -10.97
N MET A 458 2.25 5.67 -10.84
CA MET A 458 2.08 7.13 -10.74
C MET A 458 1.43 7.71 -11.99
N TYR A 459 1.91 7.27 -13.17
CA TYR A 459 1.38 7.65 -14.47
C TYR A 459 -0.06 7.17 -14.64
N TRP A 460 -0.26 5.87 -14.43
CA TRP A 460 -1.52 5.16 -14.59
C TRP A 460 -2.63 5.77 -13.73
N ALA A 461 -2.38 6.04 -12.45
CA ALA A 461 -3.38 6.61 -11.54
C ALA A 461 -3.75 8.05 -11.90
N LYS A 462 -2.77 8.88 -12.27
CA LYS A 462 -3.01 10.26 -12.74
C LYS A 462 -3.87 10.29 -14.00
N LYS A 463 -3.67 9.35 -14.93
CA LYS A 463 -4.47 9.25 -16.16
C LYS A 463 -5.91 8.79 -15.93
N ILE A 464 -6.17 7.94 -14.92
CA ILE A 464 -7.55 7.63 -14.51
C ILE A 464 -8.28 8.91 -14.07
N LEU A 465 -7.65 9.79 -13.30
CA LEU A 465 -8.23 11.10 -12.94
C LEU A 465 -8.45 12.01 -14.16
N GLU A 466 -7.54 11.98 -15.14
CA GLU A 466 -7.63 12.78 -16.36
C GLU A 466 -8.79 12.34 -17.28
N TRP A 467 -9.17 11.05 -17.25
CA TRP A 467 -10.12 10.44 -18.20
C TRP A 467 -11.38 9.85 -17.57
N THR A 468 -11.80 10.36 -16.41
CA THR A 468 -13.06 10.01 -15.74
C THR A 468 -13.88 11.27 -15.42
N ASN A 469 -15.16 11.10 -15.06
CA ASN A 469 -16.09 12.22 -14.88
C ASN A 469 -15.74 13.07 -13.65
N GLY A 470 -15.09 12.49 -12.64
CA GLY A 470 -14.74 13.17 -11.39
C GLY A 470 -13.73 12.44 -10.53
N PRO A 471 -13.12 13.12 -9.54
CA PRO A 471 -12.08 12.55 -8.69
C PRO A 471 -12.56 11.40 -7.80
N GLU A 472 -13.83 11.37 -7.39
CA GLU A 472 -14.42 10.24 -6.65
C GLU A 472 -14.51 8.98 -7.51
N GLU A 473 -14.93 9.11 -8.77
CA GLU A 473 -14.96 8.01 -9.74
C GLU A 473 -13.55 7.53 -10.04
N ALA A 474 -12.61 8.46 -10.28
CA ALA A 474 -11.21 8.15 -10.52
C ALA A 474 -10.59 7.33 -9.39
N LEU A 475 -10.81 7.77 -8.15
CA LEU A 475 -10.33 7.11 -6.94
C LEU A 475 -10.93 5.70 -6.80
N SER A 476 -12.25 5.58 -6.98
CA SER A 476 -12.97 4.30 -6.89
C SER A 476 -12.49 3.29 -7.94
N ILE A 477 -12.31 3.72 -9.20
CA ILE A 477 -11.80 2.87 -10.29
C ILE A 477 -10.35 2.47 -10.02
N ALA A 478 -9.49 3.40 -9.58
CA ALA A 478 -8.09 3.10 -9.33
C ALA A 478 -7.92 2.10 -8.16
N ILE A 479 -8.67 2.26 -7.07
CA ILE A 479 -8.73 1.30 -5.95
C ILE A 479 -9.22 -0.07 -6.45
N TYR A 480 -10.36 -0.11 -7.14
CA TYR A 480 -10.91 -1.36 -7.70
C TYR A 480 -9.91 -2.13 -8.56
N LEU A 481 -9.25 -1.46 -9.51
CA LEU A 481 -8.30 -2.11 -10.43
C LEU A 481 -7.03 -2.59 -9.72
N ASN A 482 -6.49 -1.81 -8.77
CA ASN A 482 -5.34 -2.24 -7.97
C ASN A 482 -5.69 -3.43 -7.08
N ASP A 483 -6.81 -3.38 -6.36
CA ASP A 483 -7.12 -4.40 -5.37
C ASP A 483 -7.51 -5.72 -6.05
N LYS A 484 -8.23 -5.63 -7.17
CA LYS A 484 -8.56 -6.77 -8.04
C LYS A 484 -7.31 -7.48 -8.58
N VAL A 485 -6.34 -6.72 -9.10
CA VAL A 485 -5.28 -7.27 -9.96
C VAL A 485 -3.87 -7.24 -9.32
N LEU A 486 -3.56 -6.19 -8.55
CA LEU A 486 -2.31 -5.94 -7.81
C LEU A 486 -2.45 -6.18 -6.29
N GLY A 487 -3.42 -6.97 -5.82
CA GLY A 487 -3.62 -7.29 -4.39
C GLY A 487 -2.45 -8.01 -3.67
N PHE A 488 -1.27 -8.00 -4.29
CA PHE A 488 0.03 -8.45 -3.85
C PHE A 488 1.00 -7.31 -3.50
N LEU A 489 0.83 -6.12 -4.07
CA LEU A 489 1.98 -5.25 -4.38
C LEU A 489 1.89 -3.85 -3.85
N THR A 490 0.92 -3.61 -3.02
CA THR A 490 1.01 -2.61 -1.99
C THR A 490 0.54 -3.33 -0.74
N SER A 491 1.09 -3.05 0.44
CA SER A 491 0.22 -3.16 1.61
C SER A 491 -1.03 -2.34 1.23
N TRP A 492 -2.24 -2.81 1.53
CA TRP A 492 -3.47 -2.07 1.19
C TRP A 492 -3.33 -0.57 1.51
N ASN A 493 -2.62 -0.26 2.59
CA ASN A 493 -2.19 1.07 3.01
C ASN A 493 -1.34 1.86 1.99
N SER A 494 -0.32 1.25 1.37
CA SER A 494 0.58 1.96 0.45
C SER A 494 -0.17 2.47 -0.76
N PHE A 495 -0.97 1.66 -1.46
CA PHE A 495 -1.67 2.16 -2.65
C PHE A 495 -2.65 3.28 -2.32
N HIS A 496 -3.38 3.15 -1.22
CA HIS A 496 -4.29 4.19 -0.75
C HIS A 496 -3.52 5.49 -0.46
N CYS A 497 -2.40 5.43 0.28
CA CYS A 497 -1.56 6.60 0.56
C CYS A 497 -0.86 7.17 -0.70
N ASP A 498 -0.35 6.29 -1.55
CA ASP A 498 0.38 6.59 -2.78
C ASP A 498 -0.54 7.25 -3.81
N ILE A 499 -1.79 6.78 -3.98
CA ILE A 499 -2.81 7.48 -4.77
C ILE A 499 -2.96 8.93 -4.34
N TRP A 500 -2.96 9.22 -3.04
CA TRP A 500 -3.09 10.61 -2.59
C TRP A 500 -1.85 11.43 -2.91
N PHE A 501 -0.65 10.89 -2.74
CA PHE A 501 0.56 11.58 -3.19
C PHE A 501 0.64 11.68 -4.73
N PHE A 502 0.02 10.76 -5.49
CA PHE A 502 0.00 10.80 -6.95
C PHE A 502 -1.04 11.79 -7.49
N LEU A 503 -2.28 11.77 -6.99
CA LEU A 503 -3.33 12.68 -7.43
C LEU A 503 -3.13 14.10 -6.86
N LEU A 504 -2.55 14.21 -5.65
CA LEU A 504 -2.64 15.41 -4.82
C LEU A 504 -1.32 15.87 -4.17
N ASP A 505 -0.15 15.62 -4.77
CA ASP A 505 1.07 16.33 -4.35
C ASP A 505 1.13 17.77 -4.90
N HIS A 506 1.75 18.64 -4.10
CA HIS A 506 1.77 20.10 -4.08
C HIS A 506 2.25 20.80 -5.38
N LYS A 507 2.70 20.03 -6.38
CA LYS A 507 3.16 20.52 -7.70
C LYS A 507 2.31 20.03 -8.88
N SER A 508 1.45 19.02 -8.71
CA SER A 508 0.69 18.43 -9.83
C SER A 508 -0.41 19.34 -10.38
N THR A 509 -0.94 20.24 -9.55
CA THR A 509 -2.03 21.17 -9.92
C THR A 509 -1.54 22.47 -10.56
N ARG A 510 -0.25 22.55 -10.93
CA ARG A 510 0.33 23.62 -11.76
C ARG A 510 0.88 23.11 -13.10
N ILE A 511 0.43 21.94 -13.58
CA ILE A 511 0.92 21.36 -14.85
C ILE A 511 0.21 21.99 -16.07
N TYR A 512 0.47 23.28 -16.25
CA TYR A 512 0.61 23.93 -17.56
C TYR A 512 1.89 24.77 -17.56
N LYS A 513 3.08 24.12 -17.41
CA LYS A 513 4.33 24.46 -18.15
C LYS A 513 5.63 23.78 -17.68
N HIS A 514 5.76 23.25 -16.46
CA HIS A 514 7.05 22.70 -16.00
C HIS A 514 6.97 21.31 -15.36
N GLN A 515 7.51 20.30 -16.07
CA GLN A 515 7.88 19.01 -15.50
C GLN A 515 8.91 19.21 -14.40
N THR A 516 8.57 18.81 -13.18
CA THR A 516 9.51 18.74 -12.05
C THR A 516 9.34 17.38 -11.38
N CYS A 517 10.44 16.73 -11.01
CA CYS A 517 10.47 15.33 -10.57
C CYS A 517 9.55 15.04 -9.37
N ILE A 518 8.94 13.85 -9.40
CA ILE A 518 8.09 13.31 -8.35
C ILE A 518 8.98 12.64 -7.29
N GLU A 519 8.92 13.07 -6.04
CA GLU A 519 9.56 12.38 -4.91
C GLU A 519 8.53 11.50 -4.19
N VAL A 520 8.22 10.31 -4.72
CA VAL A 520 7.38 9.26 -4.08
C VAL A 520 7.97 7.87 -4.42
N GLY A 521 8.22 7.04 -3.41
CA GLY A 521 7.35 5.88 -3.09
C GLY A 521 7.67 4.55 -3.80
N CYS A 522 8.77 4.41 -4.55
CA CYS A 522 9.05 3.21 -5.35
C CYS A 522 9.82 2.09 -4.61
N ILE A 523 9.17 1.34 -3.69
CA ILE A 523 9.67 -0.03 -3.34
C ILE A 523 9.33 -1.05 -4.45
N TYR A 524 8.48 -0.66 -5.40
CA TYR A 524 7.72 -1.54 -6.29
C TYR A 524 8.40 -1.88 -7.61
#